data_AF-G1UWF3-F1
#
_entry.id   AF-G1UWF3-F1
#
_cell.length_a   1.000
_cell.length_b   1.000
_cell.length_c   1.000
_cell.angle_alpha   90.00
_cell.angle_beta   90.00
_cell.angle_gamma   90.00
#
_symmetry.space_group_name_H-M   'P 1'
#
loop_
_entity.id
_entity.type
_entity.pdbx_description
1 polymer ?
#
loop_
_entity_poly.entity_id
_entity_poly.type
_entity_poly.pdbx_seq_one_letter_code
_entity_poly.pdbx_strand_id
1 'polypeptide(L)'
;MSDTTTTPTETPSGSTPDAGANTADVLNEVSKTLTALQDAQQTLIEGREKVIAHLSDPDAHGAETRANITKAVPKPLWNGTSLVFASTDGSIATEPVNLKGERGAPGEKGDPGEKGEPGIPGAAGPMPDHQWDGTSLKVQKPDGSWPEAGVDLKGAKGDKGDPGQDGAPGAPGPAGGPQGEKGDPGPAPEHQWDGTALKFQNADGSWPERGVDLKGEKGDKGDPGEPGTPGRDGVDGVTQEAVNTAVAGHEAKANAHGIDKPESPFRAAVVSIAQAEGQKAASDAVADIIVGSTDPVFGIARLKTGGGAGLWFHCDKDGEPLSLKTSYFDRHPVYGGIERVLVDGQVMNRVPKFYVKHDTPASGSLAGSKITYISPTRLDGYHVHPAFMNNGQEIPYYLLGCYKASLDSTNTKCQSVHGVYPAVSKDFSTFKGLCAARNVDGVSGFMMQDIYQTDAVKLLMLAEFATPDMQAMLGMGHVAGSGAVTVDSAANHTPWRGFHGLYGNVWEMVDGVRADTNRRLEIYRNDGTRAYVSTNLAMTIYNSSQGYTGWITEMFSDVADGYDMGDVFIPKSGDPTETNGTYADNHYGASPNGVCYSGGYWGDGSTAGVFLVDFGSTASNLSANIGCRLAKV
;
A
#
# COMPACT_ATOMS: atom_id res chain seq x y z
N MET A 1 -72.71 -20.64 -90.45
CA MET A 1 -71.59 -21.55 -90.17
C MET A 1 -71.05 -21.11 -88.81
N SER A 2 -71.60 -21.63 -87.70
CA SER A 2 -71.18 -22.87 -87.00
C SER A 2 -69.73 -22.79 -86.50
N ASP A 3 -69.36 -23.05 -85.26
CA ASP A 3 -70.08 -23.39 -84.03
C ASP A 3 -69.03 -23.42 -82.87
N THR A 4 -69.54 -23.27 -81.64
CA THR A 4 -69.11 -23.85 -80.35
C THR A 4 -67.69 -23.72 -79.72
N THR A 5 -67.78 -23.24 -78.48
CA THR A 5 -66.99 -23.41 -77.24
C THR A 5 -66.45 -24.80 -76.89
N THR A 6 -65.34 -24.87 -76.11
CA THR A 6 -65.17 -25.69 -74.88
C THR A 6 -63.80 -25.47 -74.16
N THR A 7 -63.85 -25.21 -72.84
CA THR A 7 -62.80 -25.46 -71.80
C THR A 7 -63.12 -26.80 -71.06
N PRO A 8 -62.35 -27.39 -70.07
CA PRO A 8 -61.10 -27.02 -69.32
C PRO A 8 -60.08 -28.19 -69.03
N THR A 9 -59.23 -28.04 -67.98
CA THR A 9 -58.36 -29.00 -67.18
C THR A 9 -56.93 -29.34 -67.66
N GLU A 10 -55.81 -29.40 -66.88
CA GLU A 10 -55.46 -29.58 -65.45
C GLU A 10 -54.03 -29.01 -65.10
N THR A 11 -53.76 -28.73 -63.81
CA THR A 11 -52.45 -28.39 -63.18
C THR A 11 -51.49 -29.58 -63.01
N PRO A 12 -50.16 -29.34 -62.88
CA PRO A 12 -49.47 -29.78 -61.66
C PRO A 12 -48.50 -28.76 -61.03
N SER A 13 -48.33 -28.92 -59.72
CA SER A 13 -47.51 -28.14 -58.78
C SER A 13 -46.00 -28.26 -58.96
N GLY A 14 -45.25 -27.22 -58.57
CA GLY A 14 -43.80 -27.30 -58.36
C GLY A 14 -43.18 -26.00 -57.83
N SER A 15 -43.19 -25.84 -56.50
CA SER A 15 -42.28 -25.07 -55.62
C SER A 15 -41.52 -23.83 -56.17
N THR A 16 -41.86 -22.66 -55.61
CA THR A 16 -41.00 -21.47 -55.51
C THR A 16 -39.70 -21.76 -54.73
N PRO A 17 -38.52 -21.29 -55.18
CA PRO A 17 -37.32 -21.24 -54.35
C PRO A 17 -37.44 -20.14 -53.30
N ASP A 18 -37.00 -20.49 -52.10
CA ASP A 18 -37.07 -19.76 -50.85
C ASP A 18 -36.42 -18.37 -50.88
N ALA A 19 -37.03 -17.43 -50.16
CA ALA A 19 -36.68 -16.03 -50.14
C ALA A 19 -35.40 -15.80 -49.32
N GLY A 20 -34.39 -15.18 -49.93
CA GLY A 20 -33.25 -14.63 -49.19
C GLY A 20 -33.72 -13.58 -48.19
N ALA A 21 -33.22 -13.67 -46.95
CA ALA A 21 -33.52 -12.73 -45.87
C ALA A 21 -33.41 -11.29 -46.37
N ASN A 22 -34.50 -10.52 -46.25
CA ASN A 22 -34.52 -9.17 -46.76
C ASN A 22 -33.66 -8.27 -45.84
N THR A 23 -33.13 -7.17 -46.36
CA THR A 23 -32.27 -6.23 -45.62
C THR A 23 -32.92 -5.68 -44.34
N ALA A 24 -34.25 -5.67 -44.26
CA ALA A 24 -34.96 -5.27 -43.04
C ALA A 24 -34.87 -6.31 -41.93
N ASP A 25 -34.78 -7.62 -42.24
CA ASP A 25 -34.61 -8.68 -41.24
C ASP A 25 -33.23 -8.59 -40.57
N VAL A 26 -32.19 -8.31 -41.35
CA VAL A 26 -30.82 -8.10 -40.83
C VAL A 26 -30.72 -6.83 -39.97
N LEU A 27 -31.33 -5.73 -40.42
CA LEU A 27 -31.36 -4.48 -39.64
C LEU A 27 -32.15 -4.61 -38.34
N ASN A 28 -33.19 -5.45 -38.34
CA ASN A 28 -33.99 -5.72 -37.15
C ASN A 28 -33.19 -6.57 -36.14
N GLU A 29 -32.41 -7.55 -36.59
CA GLU A 29 -31.53 -8.32 -35.69
C GLU A 29 -30.32 -7.52 -35.18
N VAL A 30 -29.74 -6.65 -36.00
CA VAL A 30 -28.68 -5.72 -35.54
C VAL A 30 -29.24 -4.76 -34.48
N SER A 31 -30.47 -4.26 -34.65
CA SER A 31 -31.11 -3.38 -33.65
C SER A 31 -31.39 -4.12 -32.33
N LYS A 32 -31.87 -5.37 -32.39
CA LYS A 32 -32.06 -6.20 -31.19
C LYS A 32 -30.74 -6.49 -30.48
N THR A 33 -29.67 -6.74 -31.23
CA THR A 33 -28.33 -6.97 -30.68
C THR A 33 -27.77 -5.72 -30.01
N LEU A 34 -28.00 -4.54 -30.59
CA LEU A 34 -27.59 -3.26 -30.02
C LEU A 34 -28.34 -2.94 -28.72
N THR A 35 -29.64 -3.20 -28.66
CA THR A 35 -30.43 -3.05 -27.43
C THR A 35 -29.95 -4.03 -26.34
N ALA A 36 -29.68 -5.29 -26.70
CA ALA A 36 -29.15 -6.27 -25.75
C ALA A 36 -27.76 -5.89 -25.20
N LEU A 37 -26.91 -5.28 -26.03
CA LEU A 37 -25.60 -4.75 -25.61
C LEU A 37 -25.76 -3.54 -24.68
N GLN A 38 -26.71 -2.65 -24.95
CA GLN A 38 -27.01 -1.49 -24.08
C GLN A 38 -27.55 -1.94 -22.71
N ASP A 39 -28.43 -2.95 -22.69
CA ASP A 39 -28.98 -3.52 -21.44
C ASP A 39 -27.89 -4.25 -20.63
N ALA A 40 -26.99 -4.97 -21.30
CA ALA A 40 -25.84 -5.61 -20.65
C ALA A 40 -24.87 -4.58 -20.04
N GLN A 41 -24.64 -3.48 -20.75
CA GLN A 41 -23.78 -2.39 -20.29
C GLN A 41 -24.39 -1.66 -19.08
N GLN A 42 -25.71 -1.45 -19.07
CA GLN A 42 -26.44 -0.89 -17.93
C GLN A 42 -26.40 -1.82 -16.71
N THR A 43 -26.52 -3.14 -16.93
CA THR A 43 -26.41 -4.15 -15.85
C THR A 43 -25.02 -4.14 -15.20
N LEU A 44 -23.96 -3.94 -16.00
CA LEU A 44 -22.60 -3.84 -15.50
C LEU A 44 -22.38 -2.54 -14.69
N ILE A 45 -23.00 -1.44 -15.12
CA ILE A 45 -22.99 -0.14 -14.43
C ILE A 45 -23.69 -0.24 -13.06
N GLU A 46 -24.83 -0.93 -12.99
CA GLU A 46 -25.53 -1.15 -11.72
C GLU A 46 -24.79 -2.13 -10.81
N GLY A 47 -24.10 -3.13 -11.40
CA GLY A 47 -23.23 -4.05 -10.68
C GLY A 47 -22.04 -3.36 -10.01
N ARG A 48 -21.33 -2.49 -10.75
CA ARG A 48 -20.20 -1.73 -10.19
C ARG A 48 -20.63 -0.79 -9.06
N GLU A 49 -21.80 -0.15 -9.16
CA GLU A 49 -22.29 0.78 -8.13
C GLU A 49 -22.62 0.03 -6.84
N LYS A 50 -23.15 -1.19 -6.94
CA LYS A 50 -23.39 -2.08 -5.78
C LYS A 50 -22.09 -2.56 -5.14
N VAL A 51 -21.07 -2.87 -5.92
CA VAL A 51 -19.75 -3.28 -5.42
C VAL A 51 -19.02 -2.11 -4.75
N ILE A 52 -19.08 -0.91 -5.33
CA ILE A 52 -18.52 0.31 -4.74
C ILE A 52 -19.22 0.65 -3.42
N ALA A 53 -20.55 0.50 -3.34
CA ALA A 53 -21.30 0.68 -2.10
C ALA A 53 -20.90 -0.36 -1.03
N HIS A 54 -20.67 -1.62 -1.41
CA HIS A 54 -20.19 -2.67 -0.50
C HIS A 54 -18.76 -2.44 -0.01
N LEU A 55 -17.86 -1.93 -0.85
CA LEU A 55 -16.47 -1.65 -0.51
C LEU A 55 -16.29 -0.34 0.31
N SER A 56 -17.26 0.56 0.23
CA SER A 56 -17.26 1.84 0.96
C SER A 56 -17.99 1.76 2.31
N ASP A 57 -18.61 0.61 2.61
CA ASP A 57 -19.26 0.33 3.89
C ASP A 57 -18.24 -0.30 4.87
N PRO A 58 -17.82 0.42 5.94
CA PRO A 58 -16.86 -0.08 6.92
C PRO A 58 -17.32 -1.33 7.69
N ASP A 59 -18.61 -1.70 7.62
CA ASP A 59 -19.18 -2.88 8.28
C ASP A 59 -19.33 -4.11 7.35
N ALA A 60 -19.04 -3.97 6.05
CA ALA A 60 -19.26 -5.00 5.03
C ALA A 60 -18.34 -6.25 5.14
N HIS A 61 -17.28 -6.19 5.94
CA HIS A 61 -16.29 -7.27 6.07
C HIS A 61 -16.04 -7.71 7.53
N GLY A 62 -16.96 -8.51 8.08
CA GLY A 62 -16.65 -9.41 9.20
C GLY A 62 -17.35 -9.19 10.55
N ALA A 63 -18.54 -8.58 10.58
CA ALA A 63 -19.32 -8.47 11.82
C ALA A 63 -19.81 -9.85 12.35
N GLU A 64 -20.20 -10.77 11.47
CA GLU A 64 -20.77 -12.06 11.87
C GLU A 64 -19.73 -13.07 12.37
N THR A 65 -18.51 -13.06 11.81
CA THR A 65 -17.38 -13.84 12.34
C THR A 65 -17.00 -13.38 13.75
N ARG A 66 -17.05 -12.07 14.02
CA ARG A 66 -16.85 -11.52 15.38
C ARG A 66 -18.02 -11.85 16.32
N ALA A 67 -19.27 -11.87 15.84
CA ALA A 67 -20.44 -12.25 16.64
C ALA A 67 -20.46 -13.75 16.99
N ASN A 68 -20.03 -14.62 16.08
CA ASN A 68 -20.00 -16.08 16.28
C ASN A 68 -18.85 -16.52 17.19
N ILE A 69 -17.68 -15.86 17.08
CA ILE A 69 -16.59 -16.03 18.07
C ILE A 69 -17.02 -15.51 19.45
N THR A 70 -17.80 -14.43 19.51
CA THR A 70 -18.30 -13.87 20.79
C THR A 70 -19.47 -14.67 21.39
N LYS A 71 -20.25 -15.40 20.58
CA LYS A 71 -21.36 -16.28 21.03
C LYS A 71 -20.92 -17.66 21.53
N ALA A 72 -19.77 -18.18 21.06
CA ALA A 72 -19.36 -19.56 21.31
C ALA A 72 -18.37 -19.74 22.49
N VAL A 73 -17.87 -18.66 23.09
CA VAL A 73 -16.92 -18.74 24.21
C VAL A 73 -17.65 -18.44 25.52
N PRO A 74 -17.82 -19.44 26.42
CA PRO A 74 -18.38 -19.21 27.75
C PRO A 74 -17.54 -18.16 28.49
N LYS A 75 -18.18 -17.13 29.06
CA LYS A 75 -17.44 -16.07 29.74
C LYS A 75 -17.01 -16.56 31.13
N PRO A 76 -15.71 -16.51 31.48
CA PRO A 76 -15.26 -16.80 32.82
C PRO A 76 -15.82 -15.74 33.78
N LEU A 77 -16.61 -16.19 34.75
CA LEU A 77 -17.18 -15.37 35.80
C LEU A 77 -16.58 -15.79 37.13
N TRP A 78 -15.98 -14.83 37.82
CA TRP A 78 -15.47 -15.02 39.16
C TRP A 78 -16.59 -14.78 40.16
N ASN A 79 -16.96 -15.83 40.91
CA ASN A 79 -17.88 -15.70 42.04
C ASN A 79 -17.11 -15.97 43.34
N GLY A 80 -16.52 -14.91 43.90
CA GLY A 80 -15.59 -15.02 45.02
C GLY A 80 -14.29 -15.75 44.63
N THR A 81 -13.99 -16.88 45.28
CA THR A 81 -12.77 -17.69 45.05
C THR A 81 -12.97 -18.83 44.05
N SER A 82 -14.15 -18.93 43.47
CA SER A 82 -14.51 -19.99 42.54
C SER A 82 -14.66 -19.44 41.13
N LEU A 83 -14.07 -20.14 40.15
CA LEU A 83 -14.25 -19.83 38.73
C LEU A 83 -15.42 -20.65 38.19
N VAL A 84 -16.36 -19.98 37.55
CA VAL A 84 -17.47 -20.60 36.81
C VAL A 84 -17.53 -20.03 35.40
N PHE A 85 -18.03 -20.80 34.45
CA PHE A 85 -18.27 -20.33 33.10
C PHE A 85 -19.76 -20.10 32.90
N ALA A 86 -20.15 -18.88 32.55
CA ALA A 86 -21.56 -18.57 32.31
C ALA A 86 -21.89 -18.61 30.81
N SER A 87 -23.05 -19.17 30.52
CA SER A 87 -23.69 -19.10 29.20
C SER A 87 -24.27 -17.70 28.97
N THR A 88 -24.60 -17.40 27.71
CA THR A 88 -25.04 -16.06 27.26
C THR A 88 -26.40 -15.59 27.81
N ASP A 89 -27.18 -16.46 28.46
CA ASP A 89 -28.45 -16.13 29.12
C ASP A 89 -28.32 -15.86 30.64
N GLY A 90 -27.08 -15.92 31.17
CA GLY A 90 -26.78 -15.72 32.59
C GLY A 90 -26.85 -17.00 33.43
N SER A 91 -27.14 -18.16 32.84
CA SER A 91 -27.04 -19.46 33.52
C SER A 91 -25.58 -19.94 33.64
N ILE A 92 -25.23 -20.58 34.76
CA ILE A 92 -23.89 -21.14 34.98
C ILE A 92 -23.81 -22.50 34.27
N ALA A 93 -22.85 -22.64 33.36
CA ALA A 93 -22.71 -23.79 32.45
C ALA A 93 -21.86 -24.95 33.01
N THR A 94 -21.16 -24.75 34.15
CA THR A 94 -20.25 -25.75 34.75
C THR A 94 -20.29 -25.73 36.28
N GLU A 95 -19.92 -26.83 36.94
CA GLU A 95 -19.75 -26.82 38.40
C GLU A 95 -18.59 -25.90 38.85
N PRO A 96 -18.70 -25.19 39.99
CA PRO A 96 -17.68 -24.24 40.43
C PRO A 96 -16.37 -24.92 40.85
N VAL A 97 -15.25 -24.49 40.28
CA VAL A 97 -13.92 -24.94 40.73
C VAL A 97 -13.42 -23.97 41.80
N ASN A 98 -13.36 -24.43 43.05
CA ASN A 98 -12.92 -23.61 44.18
C ASN A 98 -11.40 -23.69 44.33
N LEU A 99 -10.72 -22.55 44.14
CA LEU A 99 -9.26 -22.52 44.05
C LEU A 99 -8.56 -22.24 45.40
N LYS A 100 -9.26 -22.45 46.52
CA LYS A 100 -8.70 -22.22 47.86
C LYS A 100 -8.24 -23.53 48.50
N GLY A 101 -6.95 -23.64 48.84
CA GLY A 101 -6.41 -24.73 49.65
C GLY A 101 -6.88 -24.68 51.11
N GLU A 102 -6.85 -25.83 51.80
CA GLU A 102 -7.25 -25.95 53.20
C GLU A 102 -6.46 -25.02 54.14
N ARG A 103 -7.15 -24.40 55.10
CA ARG A 103 -6.54 -23.55 56.14
C ARG A 103 -5.75 -24.44 57.10
N GLY A 104 -4.45 -24.18 57.27
CA GLY A 104 -3.63 -24.85 58.28
C GLY A 104 -4.21 -24.71 59.70
N ALA A 105 -3.97 -25.71 60.55
CA ALA A 105 -4.51 -25.78 61.91
C ALA A 105 -4.16 -24.51 62.72
N PRO A 106 -5.07 -24.01 63.59
CA PRO A 106 -4.81 -22.83 64.41
C PRO A 106 -3.63 -23.07 65.36
N GLY A 107 -2.66 -22.14 65.38
CA GLY A 107 -1.61 -22.12 66.39
C GLY A 107 -2.18 -21.88 67.79
N GLU A 108 -1.52 -22.44 68.81
CA GLU A 108 -1.92 -22.29 70.21
C GLU A 108 -1.99 -20.81 70.63
N LYS A 109 -2.97 -20.53 71.50
CA LYS A 109 -3.36 -19.19 71.95
C LYS A 109 -2.25 -18.53 72.78
N GLY A 110 -1.54 -17.59 72.18
CA GLY A 110 -0.79 -16.55 72.89
C GLY A 110 -1.69 -15.37 73.24
N ASP A 111 -1.43 -14.72 74.38
CA ASP A 111 -2.15 -13.50 74.80
C ASP A 111 -2.02 -12.36 73.78
N PRO A 112 -2.98 -11.41 73.69
CA PRO A 112 -3.08 -10.47 72.56
C PRO A 112 -1.87 -9.54 72.46
N GLY A 113 -1.02 -9.78 71.46
CA GLY A 113 0.00 -8.83 70.99
C GLY A 113 -0.55 -7.95 69.85
N GLU A 114 -0.05 -6.73 69.76
CA GLU A 114 -0.43 -5.74 68.75
C GLU A 114 -0.29 -6.27 67.31
N LYS A 115 -1.18 -5.76 66.44
CA LYS A 115 -1.32 -6.08 65.02
C LYS A 115 0.03 -6.18 64.29
N GLY A 116 0.42 -7.40 63.89
CA GLY A 116 1.60 -7.64 63.06
C GLY A 116 1.42 -7.16 61.61
N GLU A 117 2.52 -6.75 60.99
CA GLU A 117 2.58 -6.36 59.57
C GLU A 117 2.14 -7.51 58.64
N PRO A 118 1.56 -7.21 57.46
CA PRO A 118 1.17 -8.24 56.49
C PRO A 118 2.33 -9.15 56.12
N GLY A 119 2.08 -10.46 56.09
CA GLY A 119 3.08 -11.48 55.73
C GLY A 119 3.53 -11.38 54.27
N ILE A 120 4.78 -11.76 54.04
CA ILE A 120 5.41 -11.82 52.71
C ILE A 120 4.61 -12.78 51.82
N PRO A 121 4.24 -12.40 50.57
CA PRO A 121 3.62 -13.30 49.62
C PRO A 121 4.45 -14.57 49.40
N GLY A 122 3.78 -15.73 49.28
CA GLY A 122 4.45 -17.00 49.02
C GLY A 122 5.13 -17.03 47.65
N ALA A 123 6.23 -17.77 47.54
CA ALA A 123 6.97 -17.91 46.28
C ALA A 123 6.07 -18.47 45.17
N ALA A 124 6.25 -17.95 43.94
CA ALA A 124 5.60 -18.47 42.74
C ALA A 124 5.92 -19.96 42.55
N GLY A 125 4.89 -20.76 42.23
CA GLY A 125 5.06 -22.18 41.92
C GLY A 125 5.81 -22.41 40.59
N PRO A 126 6.42 -23.60 40.39
CA PRO A 126 7.12 -23.92 39.14
C PRO A 126 6.15 -23.98 37.95
N MET A 127 6.69 -23.74 36.75
CA MET A 127 5.93 -23.84 35.49
C MET A 127 5.40 -25.28 35.31
N PRO A 128 4.10 -25.47 35.00
CA PRO A 128 3.53 -26.80 34.80
C PRO A 128 4.07 -27.45 33.53
N ASP A 129 4.33 -28.76 33.60
CA ASP A 129 4.80 -29.53 32.45
C ASP A 129 3.66 -29.86 31.48
N HIS A 130 3.98 -30.20 30.23
CA HIS A 130 2.98 -30.56 29.22
C HIS A 130 3.40 -31.78 28.37
N GLN A 131 2.43 -32.54 27.88
CA GLN A 131 2.66 -33.74 27.04
C GLN A 131 1.70 -33.78 25.86
N TRP A 132 2.25 -34.15 24.70
CA TRP A 132 1.49 -34.36 23.47
C TRP A 132 1.33 -35.84 23.16
N ASP A 133 0.11 -36.22 22.77
CA ASP A 133 -0.19 -37.51 22.15
C ASP A 133 -0.92 -37.25 20.82
N GLY A 134 -0.16 -37.30 19.71
CA GLY A 134 -0.65 -36.83 18.41
C GLY A 134 -1.02 -35.35 18.44
N THR A 135 -2.30 -35.04 18.20
CA THR A 135 -2.86 -33.67 18.25
C THR A 135 -3.53 -33.33 19.58
N SER A 136 -3.46 -34.23 20.57
CA SER A 136 -4.04 -34.04 21.90
C SER A 136 -3.03 -33.54 22.93
N LEU A 137 -3.39 -32.50 23.67
CA LEU A 137 -2.54 -31.88 24.70
C LEU A 137 -3.00 -32.24 26.11
N LYS A 138 -2.06 -32.64 26.97
CA LYS A 138 -2.21 -32.78 28.43
C LYS A 138 -1.31 -31.76 29.13
N VAL A 139 -1.80 -31.17 30.22
CA VAL A 139 -1.04 -30.25 31.09
C VAL A 139 -1.02 -30.83 32.50
N GLN A 140 0.15 -30.84 33.13
CA GLN A 140 0.35 -31.41 34.45
C GLN A 140 -0.41 -30.60 35.51
N LYS A 141 -1.07 -31.30 36.42
CA LYS A 141 -1.77 -30.67 37.54
C LYS A 141 -0.74 -30.13 38.56
N PRO A 142 -1.13 -29.16 39.41
CA PRO A 142 -0.22 -28.60 40.43
C PRO A 142 0.32 -29.62 41.44
N ASP A 143 -0.35 -30.77 41.61
CA ASP A 143 0.09 -31.88 42.47
C ASP A 143 1.11 -32.83 41.79
N GLY A 144 1.52 -32.52 40.55
CA GLY A 144 2.44 -33.32 39.75
C GLY A 144 1.77 -34.48 38.99
N SER A 145 0.46 -34.70 39.16
CA SER A 145 -0.28 -35.76 38.45
C SER A 145 -0.75 -35.33 37.06
N TRP A 146 -0.95 -36.31 36.17
CA TRP A 146 -1.43 -36.08 34.80
C TRP A 146 -2.93 -36.42 34.65
N PRO A 147 -3.71 -35.64 33.88
CA PRO A 147 -5.08 -35.99 33.57
C PRO A 147 -5.17 -37.26 32.70
N GLU A 148 -6.25 -38.03 32.89
CA GLU A 148 -6.44 -39.32 32.19
C GLU A 148 -6.58 -39.13 30.67
N ALA A 149 -7.30 -38.10 30.21
CA ALA A 149 -7.48 -37.74 28.80
C ALA A 149 -6.94 -36.33 28.48
N GLY A 150 -6.44 -36.15 27.26
CA GLY A 150 -6.00 -34.85 26.73
C GLY A 150 -7.10 -34.16 25.90
N VAL A 151 -6.88 -32.90 25.54
CA VAL A 151 -7.78 -32.13 24.67
C VAL A 151 -7.26 -32.21 23.23
N ASP A 152 -8.04 -32.74 22.29
CA ASP A 152 -7.70 -32.77 20.86
C ASP A 152 -7.94 -31.40 20.22
N LEU A 153 -6.90 -30.89 19.56
CA LEU A 153 -6.89 -29.55 18.99
C LEU A 153 -7.05 -29.53 17.45
N LYS A 154 -7.28 -30.68 16.81
CA LYS A 154 -7.49 -30.76 15.35
C LYS A 154 -8.96 -30.50 14.96
N GLY A 155 -9.19 -29.56 14.04
CA GLY A 155 -10.53 -29.25 13.51
C GLY A 155 -11.08 -30.29 12.51
N ALA A 156 -12.41 -30.39 12.39
CA ALA A 156 -13.09 -31.29 11.45
C ALA A 156 -13.00 -30.83 9.97
N LYS A 157 -13.19 -31.76 9.02
CA LYS A 157 -13.24 -31.52 7.55
C LYS A 157 -14.47 -30.66 7.18
N GLY A 158 -14.29 -29.62 6.36
CA GLY A 158 -15.38 -28.70 5.99
C GLY A 158 -16.19 -29.12 4.75
N ASP A 159 -17.50 -28.84 4.76
CA ASP A 159 -18.45 -29.06 3.66
C ASP A 159 -18.52 -27.87 2.66
N LYS A 160 -19.16 -28.09 1.50
CA LYS A 160 -19.30 -27.14 0.36
C LYS A 160 -20.36 -26.06 0.61
N GLY A 161 -20.06 -24.78 0.36
CA GLY A 161 -20.93 -23.63 0.73
C GLY A 161 -21.84 -23.05 -0.37
N ASP A 162 -22.93 -22.38 0.06
CA ASP A 162 -23.89 -21.56 -0.71
C ASP A 162 -24.07 -20.14 -0.05
N PRO A 163 -24.64 -19.11 -0.74
CA PRO A 163 -24.33 -17.67 -0.55
C PRO A 163 -25.19 -16.88 0.48
N GLY A 164 -24.63 -15.81 1.08
CA GLY A 164 -25.19 -15.06 2.24
C GLY A 164 -25.72 -13.62 2.00
N GLN A 165 -26.51 -13.12 2.97
CA GLN A 165 -27.24 -11.81 3.05
C GLN A 165 -26.77 -10.90 4.23
N ASP A 166 -27.20 -9.61 4.20
CA ASP A 166 -26.62 -8.36 4.76
C ASP A 166 -26.98 -7.87 6.21
N GLY A 167 -26.16 -6.94 6.78
CA GLY A 167 -26.37 -5.74 7.70
C GLY A 167 -27.07 -5.85 9.09
N ALA A 168 -26.89 -5.05 10.18
CA ALA A 168 -26.24 -3.75 10.52
C ALA A 168 -26.18 -3.48 12.10
N PRO A 169 -25.53 -2.39 12.63
CA PRO A 169 -25.23 -2.06 14.07
C PRO A 169 -26.22 -1.06 14.77
N GLY A 170 -26.23 -0.66 16.07
CA GLY A 170 -25.41 -0.79 17.31
C GLY A 170 -26.00 0.08 18.49
N ALA A 171 -25.39 0.14 19.70
CA ALA A 171 -25.46 1.28 20.68
C ALA A 171 -24.56 1.12 21.97
N PRO A 172 -24.06 2.19 22.64
CA PRO A 172 -23.07 2.14 23.75
C PRO A 172 -23.49 2.68 25.17
N GLY A 173 -22.76 2.20 26.21
CA GLY A 173 -22.43 2.83 27.55
C GLY A 173 -23.32 2.51 28.79
N PRO A 174 -22.92 2.65 30.10
CA PRO A 174 -21.70 3.23 30.74
C PRO A 174 -21.13 2.47 32.02
N ALA A 175 -20.43 3.18 32.94
CA ALA A 175 -19.28 2.83 33.82
C ALA A 175 -19.47 2.46 35.34
N GLY A 176 -18.38 2.04 36.05
CA GLY A 176 -18.17 2.24 37.51
C GLY A 176 -17.17 1.33 38.33
N GLY A 177 -16.13 1.93 38.98
CA GLY A 177 -15.61 1.70 40.37
C GLY A 177 -14.66 0.52 40.79
N PRO A 178 -13.66 0.68 41.71
CA PRO A 178 -12.46 -0.20 41.83
C PRO A 178 -12.42 -1.23 43.01
N GLN A 179 -11.61 -2.30 42.89
CA GLN A 179 -11.31 -3.30 43.94
C GLN A 179 -9.82 -3.76 43.89
N GLY A 180 -9.19 -3.98 45.07
CA GLY A 180 -7.73 -4.08 45.30
C GLY A 180 -6.98 -5.37 44.88
N GLU A 181 -5.64 -5.30 44.97
CA GLU A 181 -4.67 -6.17 44.28
C GLU A 181 -4.66 -7.66 44.71
N LYS A 182 -4.68 -8.53 43.70
CA LYS A 182 -4.60 -10.00 43.75
C LYS A 182 -3.15 -10.39 43.42
N GLY A 183 -2.58 -11.33 44.19
CA GLY A 183 -1.22 -11.84 43.92
C GLY A 183 -1.08 -12.46 42.53
N ASP A 184 0.08 -12.24 41.91
CA ASP A 184 0.33 -12.56 40.51
C ASP A 184 0.22 -14.08 40.23
N PRO A 185 -0.51 -14.49 39.17
CA PRO A 185 -0.44 -15.85 38.65
C PRO A 185 1.00 -16.21 38.25
N GLY A 186 1.39 -17.48 38.42
CA GLY A 186 2.66 -17.98 37.86
C GLY A 186 2.71 -17.80 36.35
N PRO A 187 3.92 -17.69 35.75
CA PRO A 187 4.08 -17.42 34.33
C PRO A 187 3.45 -18.55 33.50
N ALA A 188 2.62 -18.17 32.53
CA ALA A 188 2.11 -19.11 31.53
C ALA A 188 3.25 -19.52 30.59
N PRO A 189 3.30 -20.78 30.11
CA PRO A 189 4.28 -21.17 29.11
C PRO A 189 4.09 -20.36 27.83
N GLU A 190 5.18 -19.79 27.31
CA GLU A 190 5.18 -19.12 26.01
C GLU A 190 4.85 -20.14 24.89
N HIS A 191 4.22 -19.65 23.83
CA HIS A 191 3.90 -20.47 22.65
C HIS A 191 4.31 -19.78 21.35
N GLN A 192 4.65 -20.58 20.35
CA GLN A 192 5.04 -20.12 19.02
C GLN A 192 4.34 -20.94 17.94
N TRP A 193 3.97 -20.24 16.87
CA TRP A 193 3.44 -20.83 15.64
C TRP A 193 4.50 -20.81 14.55
N ASP A 194 4.67 -21.93 13.86
CA ASP A 194 5.44 -22.05 12.62
C ASP A 194 4.54 -22.66 11.54
N GLY A 195 3.98 -21.81 10.68
CA GLY A 195 2.91 -22.20 9.77
C GLY A 195 1.67 -22.73 10.53
N THR A 196 1.34 -23.99 10.31
CA THR A 196 0.22 -24.69 10.97
C THR A 196 0.64 -25.47 12.22
N ALA A 197 1.91 -25.38 12.62
CA ALA A 197 2.45 -26.10 13.76
C ALA A 197 2.56 -25.24 15.01
N LEU A 198 2.10 -25.76 16.15
CA LEU A 198 2.17 -25.12 17.46
C LEU A 198 3.18 -25.79 18.38
N LYS A 199 3.99 -25.00 19.10
CA LYS A 199 4.87 -25.47 20.18
C LYS A 199 4.75 -24.61 21.42
N PHE A 200 4.94 -25.23 22.58
CA PHE A 200 5.05 -24.57 23.89
C PHE A 200 6.49 -24.68 24.39
N GLN A 201 6.92 -23.69 25.18
CA GLN A 201 8.21 -23.73 25.85
C GLN A 201 8.22 -24.81 26.94
N ASN A 202 9.28 -25.61 27.01
CA ASN A 202 9.45 -26.63 28.03
C ASN A 202 9.69 -26.02 29.41
N ALA A 203 9.42 -26.78 30.46
CA ALA A 203 9.63 -26.37 31.86
C ALA A 203 11.06 -25.87 32.17
N ASP A 204 12.06 -26.32 31.40
CA ASP A 204 13.48 -25.93 31.51
C ASP A 204 13.86 -24.70 30.66
N GLY A 205 12.90 -24.06 29.99
CA GLY A 205 13.10 -22.89 29.14
C GLY A 205 13.54 -23.23 27.70
N SER A 206 13.80 -24.51 27.39
CA SER A 206 14.13 -24.95 26.04
C SER A 206 12.89 -25.00 25.14
N TRP A 207 13.12 -24.97 23.82
CA TRP A 207 12.06 -25.14 22.83
C TRP A 207 12.23 -26.49 22.11
N PRO A 208 11.13 -27.24 21.89
CA PRO A 208 11.20 -28.44 21.06
C PRO A 208 11.60 -28.11 19.61
N GLU A 209 12.34 -29.02 18.99
CA GLU A 209 12.95 -28.84 17.66
C GLU A 209 11.91 -28.73 16.53
N ARG A 210 10.71 -29.30 16.71
CA ARG A 210 9.56 -29.19 15.79
C ARG A 210 8.25 -29.04 16.58
N GLY A 211 7.32 -28.23 16.07
CA GLY A 211 5.96 -28.07 16.63
C GLY A 211 4.98 -29.15 16.14
N VAL A 212 3.81 -29.23 16.77
CA VAL A 212 2.72 -30.16 16.39
C VAL A 212 1.89 -29.51 15.29
N ASP A 213 1.89 -30.10 14.09
CA ASP A 213 1.11 -29.62 12.94
C ASP A 213 -0.40 -29.89 13.14
N LEU A 214 -1.18 -28.83 13.22
CA LEU A 214 -2.62 -28.87 13.42
C LEU A 214 -3.41 -28.72 12.09
N LYS A 215 -2.74 -28.80 10.94
CA LYS A 215 -3.37 -28.69 9.62
C LYS A 215 -4.39 -29.82 9.39
N GLY A 216 -5.63 -29.43 9.11
CA GLY A 216 -6.67 -30.33 8.62
C GLY A 216 -6.38 -30.85 7.20
N GLU A 217 -6.99 -31.97 6.82
CA GLU A 217 -6.89 -32.46 5.44
C GLU A 217 -7.49 -31.44 4.46
N LYS A 218 -6.79 -31.17 3.35
CA LYS A 218 -7.29 -30.32 2.27
C LYS A 218 -8.48 -31.03 1.60
N GLY A 219 -9.58 -30.30 1.36
CA GLY A 219 -10.72 -30.82 0.58
C GLY A 219 -10.30 -31.22 -0.85
N ASP A 220 -11.06 -32.12 -1.46
CA ASP A 220 -10.72 -32.73 -2.75
C ASP A 220 -10.51 -31.68 -3.86
N LYS A 221 -9.49 -31.90 -4.71
CA LYS A 221 -9.11 -31.00 -5.82
C LYS A 221 -9.95 -31.33 -7.06
N GLY A 222 -10.46 -30.31 -7.77
CA GLY A 222 -11.09 -30.48 -9.08
C GLY A 222 -10.09 -30.92 -10.17
N ASP A 223 -10.57 -31.66 -11.16
CA ASP A 223 -9.74 -32.37 -12.14
C ASP A 223 -8.86 -31.44 -13.03
N PRO A 224 -7.62 -31.80 -13.37
CA PRO A 224 -6.74 -31.02 -14.25
C PRO A 224 -7.05 -31.18 -15.76
N GLY A 225 -6.83 -30.12 -16.54
CA GLY A 225 -6.90 -30.13 -18.01
C GLY A 225 -5.61 -30.66 -18.69
N GLU A 226 -5.76 -31.20 -19.91
CA GLU A 226 -4.68 -31.87 -20.65
C GLU A 226 -3.60 -30.94 -21.25
N PRO A 227 -2.36 -31.43 -21.48
CA PRO A 227 -1.24 -30.63 -21.98
C PRO A 227 -1.24 -30.40 -23.50
N GLY A 228 -0.86 -29.20 -23.94
CA GLY A 228 -0.71 -28.84 -25.36
C GLY A 228 0.64 -29.24 -25.99
N THR A 229 0.65 -29.44 -27.31
CA THR A 229 1.81 -29.84 -28.12
C THR A 229 2.65 -28.66 -28.66
N PRO A 230 3.92 -28.88 -29.06
CA PRO A 230 4.86 -27.79 -29.39
C PRO A 230 4.62 -27.14 -30.76
N GLY A 231 4.85 -25.82 -30.84
CA GLY A 231 4.66 -25.00 -32.04
C GLY A 231 5.70 -25.21 -33.15
N ARG A 232 5.31 -24.88 -34.39
CA ARG A 232 6.22 -24.71 -35.53
C ARG A 232 5.98 -23.36 -36.22
N ASP A 233 7.10 -22.84 -36.71
CA ASP A 233 7.36 -21.45 -37.09
C ASP A 233 6.57 -20.93 -38.30
N GLY A 234 6.42 -19.60 -38.34
CA GLY A 234 5.68 -18.84 -39.35
C GLY A 234 6.44 -18.58 -40.66
N VAL A 235 5.69 -18.13 -41.66
CA VAL A 235 6.21 -17.44 -42.86
C VAL A 235 5.15 -16.54 -43.51
N ASP A 236 5.67 -15.47 -44.11
CA ASP A 236 5.03 -14.20 -44.47
C ASP A 236 4.08 -14.19 -45.69
N GLY A 237 3.10 -13.29 -45.59
CA GLY A 237 2.68 -12.28 -46.59
C GLY A 237 2.35 -12.68 -48.04
N VAL A 238 1.05 -12.68 -48.39
CA VAL A 238 0.58 -12.71 -49.79
C VAL A 238 -0.47 -11.62 -50.05
N THR A 239 -0.36 -10.96 -51.21
CA THR A 239 -1.05 -9.71 -51.62
C THR A 239 -2.56 -9.84 -51.90
N GLN A 240 -3.30 -8.74 -51.71
CA GLN A 240 -4.78 -8.63 -51.79
C GLN A 240 -5.43 -9.18 -53.08
N GLU A 241 -4.72 -9.21 -54.21
CA GLU A 241 -5.25 -9.70 -55.48
C GLU A 241 -5.22 -11.24 -55.58
N ALA A 242 -4.27 -11.89 -54.89
CA ALA A 242 -4.26 -13.33 -54.68
C ALA A 242 -5.36 -13.76 -53.68
N VAL A 243 -5.66 -12.90 -52.70
CA VAL A 243 -6.76 -13.09 -51.75
C VAL A 243 -8.10 -13.09 -52.47
N ASN A 244 -8.37 -12.12 -53.34
CA ASN A 244 -9.68 -12.01 -53.99
C ASN A 244 -9.97 -13.16 -54.99
N THR A 245 -8.95 -13.67 -55.67
CA THR A 245 -9.07 -14.84 -56.57
C THR A 245 -9.21 -16.14 -55.76
N ALA A 246 -8.54 -16.25 -54.62
CA ALA A 246 -8.69 -17.38 -53.70
C ALA A 246 -10.06 -17.37 -53.00
N VAL A 247 -10.61 -16.20 -52.64
CA VAL A 247 -11.92 -16.03 -52.00
C VAL A 247 -13.06 -16.48 -52.92
N ALA A 248 -13.05 -16.09 -54.20
CA ALA A 248 -14.06 -16.55 -55.17
C ALA A 248 -13.97 -18.06 -55.46
N GLY A 249 -12.76 -18.63 -55.44
CA GLY A 249 -12.55 -20.08 -55.50
C GLY A 249 -12.89 -20.83 -54.20
N HIS A 250 -12.79 -20.15 -53.05
CA HIS A 250 -13.15 -20.67 -51.74
C HIS A 250 -14.65 -20.65 -51.51
N GLU A 251 -15.41 -19.65 -51.97
CA GLU A 251 -16.87 -19.60 -51.81
C GLU A 251 -17.57 -20.76 -52.57
N ALA A 252 -17.08 -21.08 -53.77
CA ALA A 252 -17.58 -22.24 -54.52
C ALA A 252 -17.17 -23.60 -53.90
N LYS A 253 -16.05 -23.66 -53.15
CA LYS A 253 -15.60 -24.87 -52.42
C LYS A 253 -16.12 -24.97 -50.99
N ALA A 254 -16.45 -23.85 -50.33
CA ALA A 254 -16.95 -23.77 -48.97
C ALA A 254 -18.38 -24.33 -48.87
N ASN A 255 -19.22 -24.09 -49.88
CA ASN A 255 -20.52 -24.75 -50.01
C ASN A 255 -20.40 -26.27 -50.26
N ALA A 256 -19.28 -26.74 -50.84
CA ALA A 256 -19.02 -28.16 -51.08
C ALA A 256 -18.26 -28.88 -49.93
N HIS A 257 -17.71 -28.16 -48.95
CA HIS A 257 -16.94 -28.71 -47.82
C HIS A 257 -17.55 -28.43 -46.43
N GLY A 258 -18.72 -27.77 -46.35
CA GLY A 258 -19.48 -27.67 -45.10
C GLY A 258 -18.84 -26.79 -44.02
N ILE A 259 -18.11 -25.74 -44.42
CA ILE A 259 -17.33 -24.87 -43.52
C ILE A 259 -18.23 -24.03 -42.58
N ASP A 260 -19.51 -23.83 -42.93
CA ASP A 260 -20.52 -23.19 -42.06
C ASP A 260 -21.02 -24.10 -40.93
N LYS A 261 -20.70 -25.40 -40.96
CA LYS A 261 -21.10 -26.32 -39.92
C LYS A 261 -20.26 -26.12 -38.65
N PRO A 262 -20.86 -26.27 -37.45
CA PRO A 262 -20.17 -26.08 -36.18
C PRO A 262 -18.95 -26.98 -35.98
N GLU A 263 -18.86 -28.09 -36.72
CA GLU A 263 -17.74 -29.05 -36.71
C GLU A 263 -16.48 -28.58 -37.47
N SER A 264 -16.53 -27.43 -38.14
CA SER A 264 -15.46 -26.97 -39.02
C SER A 264 -14.20 -26.58 -38.23
N PRO A 265 -13.02 -27.14 -38.56
CA PRO A 265 -11.77 -26.81 -37.87
C PRO A 265 -11.38 -25.32 -38.01
N PHE A 266 -11.88 -24.63 -39.04
CA PHE A 266 -11.65 -23.19 -39.22
C PHE A 266 -12.52 -22.34 -38.29
N ARG A 267 -13.80 -22.71 -38.09
CA ARG A 267 -14.68 -22.05 -37.11
C ARG A 267 -14.21 -22.33 -35.69
N ALA A 268 -13.72 -23.55 -35.42
CA ALA A 268 -13.08 -23.91 -34.16
C ALA A 268 -11.78 -23.11 -33.91
N ALA A 269 -10.98 -22.82 -34.94
CA ALA A 269 -9.79 -21.97 -34.83
C ALA A 269 -10.13 -20.51 -34.50
N VAL A 270 -11.14 -19.93 -35.16
CA VAL A 270 -11.58 -18.54 -34.88
C VAL A 270 -12.21 -18.42 -33.49
N VAL A 271 -13.03 -19.41 -33.10
CA VAL A 271 -13.63 -19.47 -31.76
C VAL A 271 -12.55 -19.67 -30.69
N SER A 272 -11.54 -20.49 -30.93
CA SER A 272 -10.44 -20.70 -29.97
C SER A 272 -9.51 -19.49 -29.84
N ILE A 273 -9.29 -18.71 -30.90
CA ILE A 273 -8.56 -17.42 -30.81
C ILE A 273 -9.37 -16.41 -29.99
N ALA A 274 -10.67 -16.24 -30.30
CA ALA A 274 -11.55 -15.34 -29.55
C ALA A 274 -11.73 -15.80 -28.08
N GLN A 275 -11.75 -17.11 -27.83
CA GLN A 275 -11.77 -17.68 -26.48
C GLN A 275 -10.43 -17.50 -25.76
N ALA A 276 -9.29 -17.60 -26.45
CA ALA A 276 -7.97 -17.37 -25.85
C ALA A 276 -7.76 -15.90 -25.49
N GLU A 277 -8.20 -14.97 -26.33
CA GLU A 277 -8.21 -13.53 -26.02
C GLU A 277 -9.18 -13.22 -24.87
N GLY A 278 -10.38 -13.81 -24.88
CA GLY A 278 -11.34 -13.72 -23.78
C GLY A 278 -10.84 -14.35 -22.48
N GLN A 279 -10.08 -15.45 -22.54
CA GLN A 279 -9.46 -16.11 -21.39
C GLN A 279 -8.26 -15.33 -20.86
N LYS A 280 -7.48 -14.69 -21.72
CA LYS A 280 -6.41 -13.77 -21.31
C LYS A 280 -7.02 -12.54 -20.63
N ALA A 281 -8.04 -11.92 -21.23
CA ALA A 281 -8.76 -10.81 -20.62
C ALA A 281 -9.42 -11.21 -19.29
N ALA A 282 -9.98 -12.42 -19.20
CA ALA A 282 -10.53 -12.96 -17.96
C ALA A 282 -9.44 -13.30 -16.94
N SER A 283 -8.28 -13.80 -17.37
CA SER A 283 -7.12 -14.08 -16.49
C SER A 283 -6.49 -12.80 -15.97
N ASP A 284 -6.39 -11.77 -16.81
CA ASP A 284 -5.91 -10.44 -16.45
C ASP A 284 -6.92 -9.79 -15.49
N ALA A 285 -8.23 -9.87 -15.77
CA ALA A 285 -9.27 -9.42 -14.85
C ALA A 285 -9.29 -10.21 -13.53
N VAL A 286 -9.06 -11.52 -13.56
CA VAL A 286 -8.95 -12.37 -12.36
C VAL A 286 -7.66 -12.06 -11.59
N ALA A 287 -6.55 -11.74 -12.26
CA ALA A 287 -5.34 -11.25 -11.63
C ALA A 287 -5.56 -9.85 -11.03
N ASP A 288 -6.30 -8.96 -11.69
CA ASP A 288 -6.66 -7.64 -11.14
C ASP A 288 -7.58 -7.77 -9.92
N ILE A 289 -8.50 -8.75 -9.92
CA ILE A 289 -9.39 -9.06 -8.80
C ILE A 289 -8.62 -9.70 -7.62
N ILE A 290 -7.72 -10.65 -7.89
CA ILE A 290 -7.01 -11.44 -6.87
C ILE A 290 -5.74 -10.75 -6.36
N VAL A 291 -4.97 -10.12 -7.26
CA VAL A 291 -3.63 -9.57 -7.04
C VAL A 291 -3.63 -8.03 -7.05
N GLY A 292 -4.61 -7.40 -7.71
CA GLY A 292 -4.55 -5.97 -8.11
C GLY A 292 -3.84 -5.82 -9.46
N SER A 293 -3.87 -4.61 -10.06
CA SER A 293 -3.15 -4.33 -11.31
C SER A 293 -1.73 -4.89 -11.28
N THR A 294 -1.29 -5.53 -12.35
CA THR A 294 0.08 -6.02 -12.50
C THR A 294 0.95 -5.12 -13.38
N ASP A 295 0.35 -4.12 -14.03
CA ASP A 295 1.09 -3.12 -14.81
C ASP A 295 1.91 -2.26 -13.85
N PRO A 296 3.25 -2.22 -13.99
CA PRO A 296 4.09 -1.39 -13.15
C PRO A 296 4.09 0.08 -13.60
N VAL A 297 3.26 0.47 -14.57
CA VAL A 297 3.04 1.87 -14.94
C VAL A 297 1.71 2.32 -14.38
N PHE A 298 1.75 3.39 -13.59
CA PHE A 298 0.56 4.01 -13.02
C PHE A 298 0.79 5.51 -12.86
N GLY A 299 -0.28 6.27 -12.66
CA GLY A 299 -0.22 7.68 -12.33
C GLY A 299 -0.90 8.01 -11.02
N ILE A 300 -0.49 9.13 -10.44
CA ILE A 300 -1.18 9.78 -9.32
C ILE A 300 -1.77 11.10 -9.82
N ALA A 301 -3.09 11.23 -9.75
CA ALA A 301 -3.86 12.36 -10.25
C ALA A 301 -4.36 13.22 -9.10
N ARG A 302 -4.22 14.55 -9.23
CA ARG A 302 -4.85 15.53 -8.32
C ARG A 302 -6.21 15.94 -8.86
N LEU A 303 -7.27 15.35 -8.32
CA LEU A 303 -8.66 15.57 -8.74
C LEU A 303 -9.24 16.87 -8.17
N LYS A 304 -8.86 17.23 -6.94
CA LYS A 304 -9.40 18.41 -6.25
C LYS A 304 -8.34 19.10 -5.40
N THR A 305 -8.38 20.43 -5.38
CA THR A 305 -7.61 21.28 -4.47
C THR A 305 -8.42 21.62 -3.21
N GLY A 306 -7.74 22.03 -2.15
CA GLY A 306 -8.37 22.36 -0.86
C GLY A 306 -8.66 21.13 -0.01
N GLY A 307 -9.33 21.33 1.13
CA GLY A 307 -9.59 20.28 2.11
C GLY A 307 -8.38 19.89 2.97
N GLY A 308 -7.34 20.72 3.00
CA GLY A 308 -6.06 20.44 3.67
C GLY A 308 -5.10 19.65 2.79
N ALA A 309 -5.55 18.51 2.28
CA ALA A 309 -4.70 17.55 1.54
C ALA A 309 -5.09 17.36 0.06
N GLY A 310 -6.09 18.08 -0.44
CA GLY A 310 -6.63 17.81 -1.77
C GLY A 310 -7.37 16.47 -1.86
N LEU A 311 -7.77 16.10 -3.08
CA LEU A 311 -8.22 14.74 -3.40
C LEU A 311 -7.30 14.18 -4.47
N TRP A 312 -6.69 13.04 -4.17
CA TRP A 312 -5.75 12.36 -5.05
C TRP A 312 -6.23 10.94 -5.35
N PHE A 313 -5.99 10.47 -6.56
CA PHE A 313 -6.47 9.16 -7.00
C PHE A 313 -5.49 8.54 -7.99
N HIS A 314 -5.30 7.22 -7.93
CA HIS A 314 -4.46 6.53 -8.90
C HIS A 314 -5.13 6.42 -10.26
N CYS A 315 -4.32 6.31 -11.31
CA CYS A 315 -4.79 5.95 -12.64
C CYS A 315 -3.84 4.95 -13.30
N ASP A 316 -4.35 4.21 -14.27
CA ASP A 316 -3.52 3.37 -15.13
C ASP A 316 -2.73 4.22 -16.13
N LYS A 317 -1.89 3.58 -16.94
CA LYS A 317 -1.06 4.23 -17.97
C LYS A 317 -1.86 5.01 -19.03
N ASP A 318 -3.15 4.71 -19.20
CA ASP A 318 -4.04 5.33 -20.18
C ASP A 318 -4.82 6.51 -19.56
N GLY A 319 -4.64 6.75 -18.26
CA GLY A 319 -5.28 7.84 -17.53
C GLY A 319 -6.68 7.51 -17.03
N GLU A 320 -7.03 6.23 -16.92
CA GLU A 320 -8.29 5.80 -16.32
C GLU A 320 -8.12 5.51 -14.81
N PRO A 321 -9.11 5.85 -13.97
CA PRO A 321 -9.06 5.65 -12.53
C PRO A 321 -8.73 4.22 -12.14
N LEU A 322 -7.78 4.08 -11.23
CA LEU A 322 -7.27 2.81 -10.73
C LEU A 322 -7.32 2.81 -9.21
N SER A 323 -7.56 1.66 -8.60
CA SER A 323 -7.44 1.48 -7.14
C SER A 323 -6.31 0.51 -6.86
N LEU A 324 -5.24 1.01 -6.24
CA LEU A 324 -4.05 0.21 -5.91
C LEU A 324 -4.05 -0.15 -4.42
N LYS A 325 -3.76 -1.42 -4.13
CA LYS A 325 -3.59 -1.94 -2.76
C LYS A 325 -2.13 -1.87 -2.35
N THR A 326 -1.81 -1.88 -1.05
CA THR A 326 -0.42 -1.91 -0.55
C THR A 326 0.44 -3.01 -1.19
N SER A 327 -0.14 -4.19 -1.42
CA SER A 327 0.59 -5.32 -2.03
C SER A 327 1.03 -5.07 -3.48
N TYR A 328 0.41 -4.12 -4.18
CA TYR A 328 0.89 -3.62 -5.47
C TYR A 328 2.27 -2.98 -5.31
N PHE A 329 2.40 -2.01 -4.40
CA PHE A 329 3.64 -1.27 -4.16
C PHE A 329 4.75 -2.18 -3.64
N ASP A 330 4.43 -3.18 -2.83
CA ASP A 330 5.44 -4.14 -2.37
C ASP A 330 6.07 -4.98 -3.50
N ARG A 331 5.29 -5.26 -4.56
CA ARG A 331 5.77 -5.98 -5.76
C ARG A 331 6.27 -5.05 -6.87
N HIS A 332 5.92 -3.77 -6.80
CA HIS A 332 6.26 -2.81 -7.85
C HIS A 332 7.79 -2.59 -7.90
N PRO A 333 8.45 -2.69 -9.07
CA PRO A 333 9.92 -2.67 -9.17
C PRO A 333 10.59 -1.44 -8.54
N VAL A 334 9.96 -0.27 -8.67
CA VAL A 334 10.47 0.98 -8.05
C VAL A 334 10.36 0.97 -6.52
N TYR A 335 9.25 0.46 -5.98
CA TYR A 335 8.93 0.54 -4.56
C TYR A 335 9.51 -0.64 -3.78
N GLY A 336 9.28 -1.87 -4.24
CA GLY A 336 9.91 -3.08 -3.72
C GLY A 336 11.42 -3.13 -3.95
N GLY A 337 11.93 -2.34 -4.91
CA GLY A 337 13.36 -2.16 -5.16
C GLY A 337 14.08 -1.20 -4.21
N ILE A 338 13.34 -0.46 -3.36
CA ILE A 338 13.94 0.36 -2.29
C ILE A 338 14.47 -0.59 -1.21
N GLU A 339 15.79 -0.69 -1.11
CA GLU A 339 16.44 -1.58 -0.16
C GLU A 339 17.39 -0.82 0.76
N ARG A 340 17.42 -1.24 2.03
CA ARG A 340 18.44 -0.80 2.98
C ARG A 340 19.75 -1.50 2.67
N VAL A 341 20.81 -0.72 2.51
CA VAL A 341 22.17 -1.15 2.23
C VAL A 341 23.16 -0.53 3.23
N LEU A 342 24.25 -1.25 3.48
CA LEU A 342 25.38 -0.73 4.25
C LEU A 342 26.50 -0.34 3.28
N VAL A 343 26.79 0.96 3.16
CA VAL A 343 27.82 1.49 2.25
C VAL A 343 28.78 2.36 3.04
N ASP A 344 30.07 1.99 3.06
CA ASP A 344 31.11 2.71 3.81
C ASP A 344 30.73 2.94 5.30
N GLY A 345 30.11 1.91 5.91
CA GLY A 345 29.61 1.93 7.29
C GLY A 345 28.34 2.78 7.50
N GLN A 346 27.69 3.24 6.43
CA GLN A 346 26.49 4.07 6.47
C GLN A 346 25.26 3.27 6.11
N VAL A 347 24.19 3.41 6.89
CA VAL A 347 22.90 2.79 6.65
C VAL A 347 22.11 3.67 5.68
N MET A 348 22.07 3.27 4.42
CA MET A 348 21.46 4.01 3.33
C MET A 348 20.31 3.21 2.73
N ASN A 349 19.36 3.88 2.10
CA ASN A 349 18.40 3.26 1.20
C ASN A 349 18.84 3.47 -0.24
N ARG A 350 18.92 2.39 -1.00
CA ARG A 350 19.08 2.42 -2.45
C ARG A 350 17.73 2.69 -3.09
N VAL A 351 17.57 3.86 -3.71
CA VAL A 351 16.35 4.21 -4.45
C VAL A 351 16.59 3.89 -5.92
N PRO A 352 15.85 2.93 -6.51
CA PRO A 352 16.05 2.54 -7.90
C PRO A 352 15.54 3.60 -8.87
N LYS A 353 16.18 3.69 -10.03
CA LYS A 353 15.78 4.59 -11.12
C LYS A 353 14.34 4.35 -11.55
N PHE A 354 13.62 5.45 -11.78
CA PHE A 354 12.32 5.46 -12.41
C PHE A 354 12.19 6.65 -13.37
N TYR A 355 11.18 6.57 -14.22
CA TYR A 355 10.84 7.57 -15.21
C TYR A 355 9.48 8.18 -14.87
N VAL A 356 9.31 9.45 -15.22
CA VAL A 356 8.10 10.21 -14.96
C VAL A 356 7.56 10.82 -16.24
N LYS A 357 6.25 11.05 -16.27
CA LYS A 357 5.56 11.88 -17.27
C LYS A 357 4.56 12.74 -16.52
N HIS A 358 4.53 14.04 -16.80
CA HIS A 358 3.51 14.95 -16.29
C HIS A 358 2.47 15.20 -17.38
N ASP A 359 1.20 15.13 -17.01
CA ASP A 359 0.10 15.28 -17.95
C ASP A 359 -1.07 16.04 -17.32
N THR A 360 -1.86 16.67 -18.18
CA THR A 360 -3.16 17.24 -17.84
C THR A 360 -4.13 16.87 -18.95
N PRO A 361 -4.81 15.72 -18.85
CA PRO A 361 -5.65 15.21 -19.92
C PRO A 361 -6.73 16.23 -20.32
N ALA A 362 -6.96 16.45 -21.62
CA ALA A 362 -7.99 17.37 -22.11
C ALA A 362 -9.41 16.77 -22.08
N SER A 363 -9.51 15.44 -21.98
CA SER A 363 -10.75 14.67 -22.02
C SER A 363 -10.63 13.40 -21.17
N GLY A 364 -11.75 12.68 -21.00
CA GLY A 364 -11.80 11.47 -20.17
C GLY A 364 -12.25 11.75 -18.74
N SER A 365 -12.27 10.69 -17.93
CA SER A 365 -12.73 10.72 -16.53
C SER A 365 -11.87 11.60 -15.62
N LEU A 366 -10.59 11.80 -15.99
CA LEU A 366 -9.62 12.64 -15.28
C LEU A 366 -9.28 13.95 -16.01
N ALA A 367 -10.12 14.39 -16.95
CA ALA A 367 -9.91 15.64 -17.70
C ALA A 367 -9.62 16.84 -16.77
N GLY A 368 -8.58 17.60 -17.08
CA GLY A 368 -8.13 18.77 -16.31
C GLY A 368 -7.38 18.46 -15.01
N SER A 369 -7.27 17.18 -14.62
CA SER A 369 -6.48 16.77 -13.45
C SER A 369 -4.99 16.83 -13.77
N LYS A 370 -4.17 17.28 -12.82
CA LYS A 370 -2.71 17.15 -12.94
C LYS A 370 -2.32 15.72 -12.58
N ILE A 371 -1.64 15.03 -13.49
CA ILE A 371 -1.24 13.63 -13.32
C ILE A 371 0.29 13.54 -13.42
N THR A 372 0.91 12.84 -12.46
CA THR A 372 2.29 12.38 -12.59
C THR A 372 2.29 10.87 -12.71
N TYR A 373 2.75 10.36 -13.85
CA TYR A 373 2.96 8.95 -14.11
C TYR A 373 4.34 8.51 -13.64
N ILE A 374 4.43 7.27 -13.16
CA ILE A 374 5.67 6.62 -12.73
C ILE A 374 5.82 5.32 -13.53
N SER A 375 7.01 5.11 -14.07
CA SER A 375 7.36 3.88 -14.78
C SER A 375 8.74 3.37 -14.36
N PRO A 376 8.94 2.06 -14.16
CA PRO A 376 10.27 1.49 -13.96
C PRO A 376 11.12 1.48 -15.24
N THR A 377 10.50 1.69 -16.41
CA THR A 377 11.17 1.61 -17.72
C THR A 377 10.94 2.86 -18.54
N ARG A 378 11.85 3.14 -19.47
CA ARG A 378 11.73 4.29 -20.37
C ARG A 378 10.62 4.01 -21.39
N LEU A 379 9.62 4.89 -21.42
CA LEU A 379 8.49 4.85 -22.35
C LEU A 379 8.37 6.17 -23.11
N ASP A 380 7.57 6.19 -24.18
CA ASP A 380 7.35 7.41 -24.96
C ASP A 380 6.66 8.49 -24.12
N GLY A 381 7.16 9.73 -24.23
CA GLY A 381 6.72 10.85 -23.39
C GLY A 381 7.19 10.81 -21.93
N TYR A 382 7.95 9.80 -21.50
CA TYR A 382 8.55 9.76 -20.16
C TYR A 382 10.01 10.21 -20.18
N HIS A 383 10.40 11.00 -19.19
CA HIS A 383 11.80 11.35 -18.91
C HIS A 383 12.28 10.69 -17.61
N VAL A 384 13.59 10.54 -17.47
CA VAL A 384 14.19 10.01 -16.24
C VAL A 384 14.05 11.08 -15.15
N HIS A 385 13.65 10.69 -13.94
CA HIS A 385 13.61 11.64 -12.84
C HIS A 385 15.03 12.18 -12.55
N PRO A 386 15.24 13.50 -12.37
CA PRO A 386 16.58 14.09 -12.33
C PRO A 386 17.49 13.59 -11.19
N ALA A 387 16.90 12.99 -10.15
CA ALA A 387 17.63 12.29 -9.08
C ALA A 387 18.56 11.18 -9.58
N PHE A 388 18.29 10.66 -10.78
CA PHE A 388 19.06 9.61 -11.45
C PHE A 388 19.94 10.15 -12.57
N MET A 389 20.25 11.44 -12.57
CA MET A 389 21.21 12.05 -13.49
C MET A 389 22.48 12.45 -12.75
N ASN A 390 23.64 12.15 -13.34
CA ASN A 390 24.95 12.53 -12.84
C ASN A 390 25.84 12.94 -14.03
N ASN A 391 26.14 14.24 -14.15
CA ASN A 391 26.94 14.81 -15.24
C ASN A 391 26.51 14.36 -16.65
N GLY A 392 25.20 14.42 -16.94
CA GLY A 392 24.63 14.05 -18.23
C GLY A 392 24.45 12.54 -18.43
N GLN A 393 24.77 11.71 -17.44
CA GLN A 393 24.57 10.26 -17.50
C GLN A 393 23.48 9.79 -16.54
N GLU A 394 22.67 8.84 -16.99
CA GLU A 394 21.72 8.16 -16.12
C GLU A 394 22.43 7.17 -15.20
N ILE A 395 22.13 7.24 -13.90
CA ILE A 395 22.56 6.26 -12.90
C ILE A 395 21.41 5.30 -12.56
N PRO A 396 21.70 4.02 -12.24
CA PRO A 396 20.66 3.02 -11.98
C PRO A 396 19.94 3.22 -10.65
N TYR A 397 20.55 3.95 -9.71
CA TYR A 397 20.04 4.29 -8.40
C TYR A 397 20.83 5.45 -7.80
N TYR A 398 20.30 6.08 -6.76
CA TYR A 398 21.08 6.85 -5.80
C TYR A 398 20.89 6.26 -4.39
N LEU A 399 21.76 6.66 -3.47
CA LEU A 399 21.67 6.28 -2.07
C LEU A 399 21.25 7.48 -1.23
N LEU A 400 20.27 7.32 -0.36
CA LEU A 400 19.85 8.33 0.60
C LEU A 400 19.86 7.75 2.01
N GLY A 401 20.38 8.48 2.98
CA GLY A 401 20.51 8.02 4.36
C GLY A 401 19.16 7.57 4.93
N CYS A 402 19.10 6.38 5.53
CA CYS A 402 17.88 5.91 6.19
C CYS A 402 17.49 6.85 7.33
N TYR A 403 18.47 7.49 7.95
CA TYR A 403 18.33 8.38 9.09
C TYR A 403 18.78 9.80 8.74
N LYS A 404 18.18 10.80 9.42
CA LYS A 404 18.77 12.15 9.49
C LYS A 404 20.23 12.02 9.94
N ALA A 405 21.12 12.82 9.35
CA ALA A 405 22.55 12.66 9.57
C ALA A 405 22.93 12.99 11.02
N SER A 406 23.77 12.16 11.63
CA SER A 406 24.51 12.45 12.86
C SER A 406 25.98 12.75 12.54
N LEU A 407 26.81 13.01 13.55
CA LEU A 407 28.26 13.12 13.37
C LEU A 407 28.93 11.81 13.76
N ASP A 408 30.00 11.46 13.05
CA ASP A 408 30.92 10.39 13.44
C ASP A 408 31.58 10.69 14.80
N SER A 409 32.26 9.68 15.38
CA SER A 409 32.89 9.81 16.70
C SER A 409 33.96 10.90 16.77
N THR A 410 34.48 11.35 15.63
CA THR A 410 35.47 12.44 15.53
C THR A 410 34.85 13.81 15.30
N ASN A 411 33.54 13.90 15.09
CA ASN A 411 32.81 15.11 14.71
C ASN A 411 33.29 15.76 13.39
N THR A 412 33.89 14.98 12.49
CA THR A 412 34.45 15.49 11.22
C THR A 412 33.67 15.03 9.99
N LYS A 413 32.76 14.06 10.13
CA LYS A 413 31.96 13.51 9.03
C LYS A 413 30.51 13.34 9.44
N CYS A 414 29.59 13.76 8.58
CA CYS A 414 28.18 13.38 8.74
C CYS A 414 28.03 11.88 8.55
N GLN A 415 27.10 11.22 9.23
CA GLN A 415 26.88 9.77 9.13
C GLN A 415 25.40 9.41 9.20
N SER A 416 24.98 8.33 8.55
CA SER A 416 23.62 7.79 8.68
C SER A 416 23.69 6.45 9.41
N VAL A 417 23.38 6.47 10.71
CA VAL A 417 23.42 5.31 11.62
C VAL A 417 22.28 5.43 12.64
N HIS A 418 21.92 4.33 13.29
CA HIS A 418 20.82 4.28 14.26
C HIS A 418 21.30 4.58 15.70
N GLY A 419 20.37 4.77 16.65
CA GLY A 419 20.65 4.93 18.09
C GLY A 419 21.36 6.23 18.50
N VAL A 420 21.43 7.22 17.62
CA VAL A 420 22.17 8.47 17.84
C VAL A 420 21.29 9.69 17.63
N TYR A 421 21.67 10.83 18.19
CA TYR A 421 21.01 12.11 17.93
C TYR A 421 21.43 12.69 16.57
N PRO A 422 20.54 13.42 15.88
CA PRO A 422 20.89 14.12 14.66
C PRO A 422 21.96 15.19 14.94
N ALA A 423 22.81 15.42 13.95
CA ALA A 423 23.75 16.52 13.95
C ALA A 423 22.96 17.82 13.73
N VAL A 424 23.20 18.81 14.59
CA VAL A 424 22.51 20.11 14.56
C VAL A 424 23.47 21.26 14.79
N SER A 425 22.97 22.50 14.74
CA SER A 425 23.73 23.72 15.06
C SER A 425 24.94 23.95 14.16
N LYS A 426 24.80 23.67 12.86
CA LYS A 426 25.80 23.99 11.84
C LYS A 426 25.12 24.69 10.67
N ASP A 427 25.87 25.57 10.00
CA ASP A 427 25.39 26.25 8.81
C ASP A 427 25.42 25.33 7.57
N PHE A 428 24.81 25.81 6.49
CA PHE A 428 24.59 25.03 5.27
C PHE A 428 25.89 24.60 4.60
N SER A 429 26.87 25.50 4.57
CA SER A 429 28.18 25.23 3.97
C SER A 429 28.96 24.19 4.78
N THR A 430 28.85 24.25 6.11
CA THR A 430 29.48 23.31 7.03
C THR A 430 28.89 21.92 6.88
N PHE A 431 27.56 21.77 6.81
CA PHE A 431 26.94 20.46 6.59
C PHE A 431 27.30 19.85 5.23
N LYS A 432 27.36 20.66 4.16
CA LYS A 432 27.89 20.22 2.86
C LYS A 432 29.32 19.68 2.99
N GLY A 433 30.18 20.43 3.68
CA GLY A 433 31.57 20.04 3.93
C GLY A 433 31.68 18.72 4.72
N LEU A 434 30.89 18.56 5.79
CA LEU A 434 30.90 17.35 6.62
C LEU A 434 30.38 16.11 5.90
N CYS A 435 29.40 16.26 5.00
CA CYS A 435 28.97 15.15 4.14
C CYS A 435 30.07 14.80 3.13
N ALA A 436 30.66 15.80 2.47
CA ALA A 436 31.71 15.61 1.48
C ALA A 436 33.03 15.08 2.07
N ALA A 437 33.30 15.33 3.35
CA ALA A 437 34.49 14.83 4.07
C ALA A 437 34.57 13.30 4.14
N ARG A 438 33.49 12.59 3.79
CA ARG A 438 33.51 11.13 3.58
C ARG A 438 34.26 10.68 2.33
N ASN A 439 34.45 11.56 1.36
CA ASN A 439 35.06 11.23 0.07
C ASN A 439 36.59 11.23 0.16
N VAL A 440 37.12 10.34 0.99
CA VAL A 440 38.55 10.15 1.24
C VAL A 440 38.89 8.66 1.22
N ASP A 441 40.17 8.32 1.14
CA ASP A 441 40.65 6.93 1.26
C ASP A 441 39.99 5.94 0.26
N GLY A 442 39.72 6.41 -0.95
CA GLY A 442 39.10 5.60 -2.02
C GLY A 442 37.56 5.60 -2.02
N VAL A 443 36.93 6.27 -1.06
CA VAL A 443 35.49 6.51 -1.03
C VAL A 443 35.16 7.79 -1.82
N SER A 444 34.08 7.77 -2.61
CA SER A 444 33.58 8.93 -3.36
C SER A 444 32.05 9.00 -3.37
N GLY A 445 31.49 10.10 -3.86
CA GLY A 445 30.07 10.26 -4.14
C GLY A 445 29.21 10.75 -2.98
N PHE A 446 29.70 10.75 -1.73
CA PHE A 446 28.94 11.27 -0.59
C PHE A 446 28.74 12.77 -0.65
N MET A 447 27.53 13.20 -0.30
CA MET A 447 27.10 14.59 -0.34
C MET A 447 25.96 14.82 0.65
N MET A 448 25.62 16.08 0.89
CA MET A 448 24.34 16.40 1.51
C MET A 448 23.24 16.15 0.46
N GLN A 449 22.06 15.70 0.90
CA GLN A 449 20.93 15.48 -0.01
C GLN A 449 20.64 16.73 -0.87
N ASP A 450 20.25 16.52 -2.12
CA ASP A 450 19.75 17.55 -3.01
C ASP A 450 18.25 17.43 -3.27
N ILE A 451 17.66 18.49 -3.83
CA ILE A 451 16.22 18.61 -4.05
C ILE A 451 15.64 17.45 -4.88
N TYR A 452 16.36 16.97 -5.88
CA TYR A 452 15.87 15.91 -6.73
C TYR A 452 15.84 14.56 -6.01
N GLN A 453 16.86 14.27 -5.19
CA GLN A 453 16.85 13.08 -4.34
C GLN A 453 15.72 13.13 -3.32
N THR A 454 15.53 14.27 -2.65
CA THR A 454 14.46 14.43 -1.66
C THR A 454 13.09 14.31 -2.33
N ASP A 455 12.85 15.01 -3.43
CA ASP A 455 11.53 15.07 -4.06
C ASP A 455 11.15 13.82 -4.85
N ALA A 456 12.14 13.02 -5.30
CA ALA A 456 11.89 11.66 -5.76
C ALA A 456 11.22 10.81 -4.66
N VAL A 457 11.70 10.90 -3.41
CA VAL A 457 11.07 10.23 -2.26
C VAL A 457 9.69 10.78 -1.97
N LYS A 458 9.51 12.12 -2.00
CA LYS A 458 8.19 12.74 -1.79
C LYS A 458 7.16 12.27 -2.82
N LEU A 459 7.55 12.20 -4.09
CA LEU A 459 6.68 11.72 -5.18
C LEU A 459 6.28 10.27 -4.93
N LEU A 460 7.23 9.40 -4.57
CA LEU A 460 6.93 8.00 -4.31
C LEU A 460 5.96 7.85 -3.13
N MET A 461 6.14 8.61 -2.04
CA MET A 461 5.22 8.60 -0.90
C MET A 461 3.81 9.08 -1.27
N LEU A 462 3.69 10.21 -1.99
CA LEU A 462 2.41 10.72 -2.49
C LEU A 462 1.70 9.67 -3.35
N ALA A 463 2.45 9.06 -4.26
CA ALA A 463 1.93 8.07 -5.18
C ALA A 463 1.60 6.73 -4.50
N GLU A 464 2.27 6.34 -3.40
CA GLU A 464 1.91 5.13 -2.66
C GLU A 464 0.65 5.31 -1.81
N PHE A 465 0.54 6.43 -1.10
CA PHE A 465 -0.56 6.67 -0.17
C PHE A 465 -1.77 7.37 -0.81
N ALA A 466 -1.64 7.88 -2.02
CA ALA A 466 -2.66 8.71 -2.68
C ALA A 466 -3.16 9.86 -1.79
N THR A 467 -2.25 10.44 -1.02
CA THR A 467 -2.48 11.64 -0.21
C THR A 467 -1.12 12.26 0.12
N PRO A 468 -1.02 13.58 0.24
CA PRO A 468 0.17 14.25 0.76
C PRO A 468 0.20 14.29 2.30
N ASP A 469 -0.89 13.97 2.99
CA ASP A 469 -0.98 13.99 4.47
C ASP A 469 -0.26 12.79 5.10
N MET A 470 1.07 12.89 5.18
CA MET A 470 1.89 11.85 5.77
C MET A 470 1.73 11.75 7.28
N GLN A 471 1.33 12.82 7.97
CA GLN A 471 1.04 12.75 9.40
C GLN A 471 -0.14 11.82 9.69
N ALA A 472 -1.19 11.85 8.85
CA ALA A 472 -2.32 10.92 8.95
C ALA A 472 -1.93 9.48 8.63
N MET A 473 -1.05 9.27 7.65
CA MET A 473 -0.70 7.92 7.15
C MET A 473 0.37 7.21 7.97
N LEU A 474 1.37 7.94 8.46
CA LEU A 474 2.55 7.39 9.14
C LEU A 474 2.66 7.86 10.61
N GLY A 475 1.70 8.65 11.08
CA GLY A 475 1.70 9.27 12.40
C GLY A 475 2.38 10.65 12.39
N MET A 476 2.08 11.49 13.38
CA MET A 476 2.54 12.89 13.42
C MET A 476 4.06 13.09 13.36
N GLY A 477 4.82 12.06 13.72
CA GLY A 477 6.25 12.17 13.94
C GLY A 477 6.59 13.07 15.13
N HIS A 478 7.87 13.38 15.30
CA HIS A 478 8.33 14.13 16.45
C HIS A 478 8.18 15.63 16.16
N VAL A 479 6.94 16.14 16.23
CA VAL A 479 6.58 17.53 15.85
C VAL A 479 5.99 18.34 17.02
N ALA A 480 5.79 17.72 18.18
CA ALA A 480 5.23 18.31 19.40
C ALA A 480 6.10 18.01 20.64
N GLY A 481 7.42 18.09 20.47
CA GLY A 481 8.42 17.91 21.51
C GLY A 481 9.08 19.23 21.95
N SER A 482 10.16 19.11 22.74
CA SER A 482 10.93 20.23 23.27
C SER A 482 12.42 20.19 22.89
N GLY A 483 12.82 19.21 22.10
CA GLY A 483 14.20 19.00 21.66
C GLY A 483 14.31 17.81 20.71
N ALA A 484 15.48 17.65 20.09
CA ALA A 484 15.74 16.52 19.22
C ALA A 484 15.65 15.19 19.99
N VAL A 485 15.23 14.14 19.29
CA VAL A 485 15.28 12.74 19.76
C VAL A 485 16.23 11.94 18.87
N THR A 486 16.57 10.72 19.27
CA THR A 486 17.40 9.85 18.42
C THR A 486 16.71 9.61 17.08
N VAL A 487 17.52 9.45 16.04
CA VAL A 487 17.07 9.40 14.64
C VAL A 487 16.16 8.20 14.32
N ASP A 488 16.13 7.21 15.20
CA ASP A 488 15.32 5.99 15.14
C ASP A 488 14.30 5.89 16.30
N SER A 489 14.13 6.96 17.09
CA SER A 489 13.14 7.02 18.16
C SER A 489 11.73 6.71 17.62
N ALA A 490 10.95 5.97 18.40
CA ALA A 490 9.54 5.68 18.12
C ALA A 490 8.64 6.93 18.17
N ALA A 491 9.14 8.07 18.66
CA ALA A 491 8.45 9.35 18.56
C ALA A 491 8.47 9.93 17.13
N ASN A 492 9.42 9.51 16.29
CA ASN A 492 9.39 9.84 14.86
C ASN A 492 8.23 9.08 14.18
N HIS A 493 7.91 9.46 12.95
CA HIS A 493 6.85 8.77 12.21
C HIS A 493 7.22 7.30 11.97
N THR A 494 6.20 6.48 11.72
CA THR A 494 6.36 5.09 11.36
C THR A 494 7.26 5.01 10.13
N PRO A 495 8.35 4.21 10.15
CA PRO A 495 9.31 4.19 9.05
C PRO A 495 8.64 3.78 7.74
N TRP A 496 8.92 4.52 6.67
CA TRP A 496 8.41 4.21 5.33
C TRP A 496 9.55 3.65 4.48
N ARG A 497 9.42 2.41 4.01
CA ARG A 497 10.43 1.72 3.18
C ARG A 497 11.86 1.86 3.70
N GLY A 498 12.00 1.76 5.03
CA GLY A 498 13.29 1.85 5.73
C GLY A 498 13.80 3.27 6.03
N PHE A 499 13.11 4.32 5.58
CA PHE A 499 13.40 5.72 5.93
C PHE A 499 12.75 6.10 7.26
N HIS A 500 13.56 6.70 8.13
CA HIS A 500 13.17 7.21 9.43
C HIS A 500 13.29 8.74 9.45
N GLY A 501 12.33 9.38 10.12
CA GLY A 501 12.35 10.83 10.39
C GLY A 501 12.49 11.67 9.12
N LEU A 502 11.73 11.39 8.07
CA LEU A 502 11.61 12.23 6.87
C LEU A 502 10.96 13.59 7.16
N TYR A 503 10.20 13.68 8.25
CA TYR A 503 9.62 14.92 8.78
C TYR A 503 9.62 14.92 10.31
N GLY A 504 9.49 16.11 10.88
CA GLY A 504 9.67 16.36 12.30
C GLY A 504 11.11 16.11 12.77
N ASN A 505 11.27 16.04 14.09
CA ASN A 505 12.55 16.02 14.80
C ASN A 505 13.36 17.29 14.52
N VAL A 506 14.12 17.32 13.43
CA VAL A 506 14.87 18.51 13.01
C VAL A 506 14.66 18.76 11.53
N TRP A 507 14.66 20.03 11.15
CA TRP A 507 14.72 20.46 9.76
C TRP A 507 15.88 19.78 9.03
N GLU A 508 15.68 19.44 7.77
CA GLU A 508 16.76 18.93 6.93
C GLU A 508 17.11 19.95 5.85
N MET A 509 18.36 20.41 5.84
CA MET A 509 18.89 21.19 4.72
C MET A 509 18.84 20.38 3.43
N VAL A 510 18.37 21.01 2.36
CA VAL A 510 18.25 20.42 1.02
C VAL A 510 19.02 21.29 0.03
N ASP A 511 20.06 20.72 -0.60
CA ASP A 511 20.90 21.40 -1.57
C ASP A 511 20.23 21.48 -2.96
N GLY A 512 20.79 22.31 -3.84
CA GLY A 512 20.34 22.35 -5.24
C GLY A 512 19.07 23.11 -5.51
N VAL A 513 18.50 23.79 -4.51
CA VAL A 513 17.41 24.76 -4.71
C VAL A 513 17.54 25.93 -3.74
N ARG A 514 17.32 27.16 -4.21
CA ARG A 514 17.42 28.38 -3.40
C ARG A 514 16.66 29.54 -4.02
N ALA A 515 16.49 30.60 -3.23
CA ALA A 515 16.05 31.91 -3.70
C ALA A 515 17.25 32.79 -4.02
N ASP A 516 17.19 33.57 -5.10
CA ASP A 516 18.17 34.61 -5.38
C ASP A 516 17.94 35.87 -4.52
N THR A 517 18.72 36.93 -4.75
CA THR A 517 18.58 38.22 -4.06
C THR A 517 17.20 38.89 -4.25
N ASN A 518 16.49 38.56 -5.33
CA ASN A 518 15.16 39.08 -5.68
C ASN A 518 14.03 38.10 -5.34
N ARG A 519 14.33 37.01 -4.62
CA ARG A 519 13.38 35.92 -4.30
C ARG A 519 12.86 35.20 -5.54
N ARG A 520 13.71 35.05 -6.55
CA ARG A 520 13.47 34.18 -7.70
C ARG A 520 14.10 32.82 -7.45
N LEU A 521 13.41 31.78 -7.87
CA LEU A 521 13.87 30.40 -7.69
C LEU A 521 15.08 30.11 -8.60
N GLU A 522 16.14 29.58 -8.01
CA GLU A 522 17.26 28.94 -8.68
C GLU A 522 17.30 27.47 -8.29
N ILE A 523 17.52 26.59 -9.26
CA ILE A 523 17.55 25.13 -9.06
C ILE A 523 18.73 24.52 -9.82
N TYR A 524 19.25 23.39 -9.37
CA TYR A 524 20.20 22.60 -10.16
C TYR A 524 19.60 22.20 -11.52
N ARG A 525 20.45 22.08 -12.54
CA ARG A 525 20.05 21.53 -13.83
C ARG A 525 19.59 20.08 -13.69
N ASN A 526 18.52 19.74 -14.39
CA ASN A 526 17.95 18.40 -14.44
C ASN A 526 18.81 17.37 -15.21
N ASP A 527 19.95 17.78 -15.78
CA ASP A 527 20.94 16.92 -16.42
C ASP A 527 21.96 16.30 -15.45
N GLY A 528 21.86 16.60 -14.15
CA GLY A 528 22.74 16.06 -13.12
C GLY A 528 24.12 16.70 -13.06
N THR A 529 24.38 17.78 -13.81
CA THR A 529 25.62 18.57 -13.70
C THR A 529 25.71 19.35 -12.39
N ARG A 530 24.58 19.52 -11.69
CA ARG A 530 24.45 20.33 -10.47
C ARG A 530 24.90 21.79 -10.64
N ALA A 531 24.83 22.30 -11.86
CA ALA A 531 24.93 23.73 -12.10
C ALA A 531 23.58 24.39 -11.78
N TYR A 532 23.58 25.56 -11.15
CA TYR A 532 22.33 26.31 -10.94
C TYR A 532 21.84 26.94 -12.25
N VAL A 533 20.54 26.85 -12.49
CA VAL A 533 19.80 27.64 -13.47
C VAL A 533 18.82 28.57 -12.75
N SER A 534 18.69 29.79 -13.26
CA SER A 534 17.66 30.71 -12.81
C SER A 534 16.36 30.44 -13.56
N THR A 535 15.27 30.25 -12.82
CA THR A 535 13.94 29.98 -13.40
C THR A 535 13.16 31.27 -13.69
N ASN A 536 13.60 32.41 -13.15
CA ASN A 536 12.84 33.67 -13.07
C ASN A 536 11.48 33.59 -12.33
N LEU A 537 11.11 32.43 -11.77
CA LEU A 537 9.85 32.25 -11.04
C LEU A 537 9.91 32.99 -9.70
N ALA A 538 8.93 33.86 -9.43
CA ALA A 538 8.83 34.56 -8.14
C ALA A 538 8.33 33.59 -7.07
N MET A 539 9.15 33.33 -6.07
CA MET A 539 8.72 32.56 -4.91
C MET A 539 7.75 33.40 -4.08
N THR A 540 6.78 32.74 -3.44
CA THR A 540 5.90 33.38 -2.46
C THR A 540 6.76 34.02 -1.36
N ILE A 541 6.33 35.11 -0.73
CA ILE A 541 7.16 35.83 0.25
C ILE A 541 6.59 35.58 1.65
N TYR A 542 7.49 35.48 2.63
CA TYR A 542 7.14 35.36 4.05
C TYR A 542 6.13 36.42 4.50
N ASN A 543 5.04 35.98 5.14
CA ASN A 543 4.05 36.87 5.74
C ASN A 543 4.42 37.18 7.21
N SER A 544 4.97 38.36 7.45
CA SER A 544 5.38 38.81 8.78
C SER A 544 4.24 38.97 9.79
N SER A 545 2.99 39.08 9.33
CA SER A 545 1.82 39.16 10.22
C SER A 545 1.36 37.80 10.72
N GLN A 546 1.78 36.71 10.09
CA GLN A 546 1.34 35.35 10.44
C GLN A 546 2.46 34.43 10.93
N GLY A 547 3.73 34.81 10.71
CA GLY A 547 4.85 34.01 11.17
C GLY A 547 5.27 32.91 10.19
N TYR A 548 4.55 32.75 9.08
CA TYR A 548 4.73 31.74 8.02
C TYR A 548 4.09 32.24 6.72
N THR A 549 4.25 31.54 5.58
CA THR A 549 3.64 31.97 4.31
C THR A 549 2.22 31.39 4.16
N GLY A 550 2.06 30.08 4.32
CA GLY A 550 0.73 29.45 4.33
C GLY A 550 0.73 27.97 3.98
N TRP A 551 -0.40 27.32 4.18
CA TRP A 551 -0.70 25.96 3.73
C TRP A 551 -0.66 25.90 2.20
N ILE A 552 0.13 24.98 1.65
CA ILE A 552 0.45 24.99 0.22
C ILE A 552 -0.82 24.70 -0.59
N THR A 553 -1.17 25.60 -1.51
CA THR A 553 -2.34 25.45 -2.39
C THR A 553 -1.97 25.01 -3.79
N GLU A 554 -0.76 25.33 -4.24
CA GLU A 554 -0.28 25.00 -5.58
C GLU A 554 1.25 24.91 -5.60
N MET A 555 1.77 24.00 -6.44
CA MET A 555 3.20 23.89 -6.73
C MET A 555 3.51 24.53 -8.08
N PHE A 556 4.76 24.94 -8.31
CA PHE A 556 5.22 25.29 -9.66
C PHE A 556 5.11 24.09 -10.60
N SER A 557 4.92 24.36 -11.89
CA SER A 557 4.84 23.31 -12.93
C SER A 557 5.41 23.80 -14.27
N ASP A 558 6.23 24.86 -14.22
CA ASP A 558 6.87 25.45 -15.38
C ASP A 558 8.00 24.54 -15.89
N VAL A 559 8.16 24.47 -17.21
CA VAL A 559 9.18 23.66 -17.89
C VAL A 559 10.03 24.56 -18.77
N ALA A 560 11.35 24.43 -18.70
CA ALA A 560 12.28 25.15 -19.56
C ALA A 560 13.60 24.37 -19.74
N ASP A 561 14.54 24.92 -20.51
CA ASP A 561 15.86 24.30 -20.63
C ASP A 561 16.55 24.22 -19.25
N GLY A 562 16.90 22.99 -18.86
CA GLY A 562 17.58 22.69 -17.61
C GLY A 562 16.67 22.44 -16.41
N TYR A 563 15.33 22.54 -16.52
CA TYR A 563 14.44 22.14 -15.43
C TYR A 563 13.01 21.80 -15.89
N ASP A 564 12.36 20.91 -15.14
CA ASP A 564 10.92 20.69 -15.15
C ASP A 564 10.44 20.80 -13.68
N MET A 565 9.55 21.75 -13.38
CA MET A 565 9.05 21.93 -12.01
C MET A 565 8.03 20.87 -11.61
N GLY A 566 7.54 20.04 -12.54
CA GLY A 566 6.78 18.85 -12.21
C GLY A 566 7.60 17.77 -11.48
N ASP A 567 8.93 17.79 -11.62
CA ASP A 567 9.86 16.86 -10.96
C ASP A 567 10.10 17.19 -9.48
N VAL A 568 9.61 18.33 -8.98
CA VAL A 568 9.88 18.83 -7.62
C VAL A 568 8.64 19.46 -6.99
N PHE A 569 8.61 19.50 -5.66
CA PHE A 569 7.52 20.04 -4.86
C PHE A 569 7.90 21.42 -4.30
N ILE A 570 7.96 22.42 -5.18
CA ILE A 570 8.23 23.81 -4.80
C ILE A 570 6.92 24.62 -4.77
N PRO A 571 6.53 25.19 -3.61
CA PRO A 571 5.30 25.97 -3.48
C PRO A 571 5.27 27.20 -4.39
N LYS A 572 4.17 27.35 -5.13
CA LYS A 572 3.83 28.54 -5.91
C LYS A 572 2.95 29.50 -5.13
N SER A 573 2.04 28.95 -4.32
CA SER A 573 1.13 29.72 -3.48
C SER A 573 0.73 28.95 -2.22
N GLY A 574 0.30 29.70 -1.21
CA GLY A 574 -0.34 29.14 -0.03
C GLY A 574 -1.47 30.00 0.50
N ASP A 575 -2.19 29.45 1.46
CA ASP A 575 -3.33 30.07 2.13
C ASP A 575 -3.11 30.05 3.65
N PRO A 576 -3.51 31.09 4.40
CA PRO A 576 -3.41 31.09 5.86
C PRO A 576 -4.27 30.02 6.56
N THR A 577 -5.25 29.46 5.87
CA THR A 577 -6.23 28.51 6.42
C THR A 577 -5.85 27.09 6.03
N GLU A 578 -5.67 26.21 7.02
CA GLU A 578 -5.29 24.81 6.82
C GLU A 578 -6.20 24.09 5.84
N THR A 579 -7.52 24.22 6.01
CA THR A 579 -8.52 23.57 5.17
C THR A 579 -8.50 24.04 3.71
N ASN A 580 -7.80 25.13 3.37
CA ASN A 580 -7.64 25.58 1.99
C ASN A 580 -6.39 24.98 1.34
N GLY A 581 -5.47 24.40 2.12
CA GLY A 581 -4.32 23.67 1.65
C GLY A 581 -4.68 22.49 0.75
N THR A 582 -3.74 22.10 -0.10
CA THR A 582 -3.85 20.97 -1.04
C THR A 582 -2.76 19.92 -0.84
N TYR A 583 -1.69 20.25 -0.11
CA TYR A 583 -0.53 19.36 0.08
C TYR A 583 -0.29 18.99 1.54
N ALA A 584 -1.32 19.14 2.39
CA ALA A 584 -1.32 18.92 3.84
C ALA A 584 -0.41 19.85 4.64
N ASP A 585 0.75 20.23 4.09
CA ASP A 585 1.81 20.89 4.82
C ASP A 585 1.90 22.41 4.53
N ASN A 586 2.59 23.13 5.41
CA ASN A 586 2.82 24.56 5.26
C ASN A 586 4.04 24.86 4.36
N HIS A 587 4.32 26.13 4.12
CA HIS A 587 5.61 26.58 3.62
C HIS A 587 5.98 27.97 4.14
N TYR A 588 7.28 28.24 4.15
CA TYR A 588 7.85 29.44 4.73
C TYR A 588 8.81 30.12 3.76
N GLY A 589 8.86 31.45 3.80
CA GLY A 589 9.72 32.23 2.92
C GLY A 589 9.04 32.57 1.60
N ALA A 590 9.79 33.01 0.59
CA ALA A 590 11.23 33.12 0.49
C ALA A 590 11.78 34.46 1.02
N SER A 591 12.93 34.37 1.68
CA SER A 591 13.82 35.50 1.96
C SER A 591 14.83 35.67 0.81
N PRO A 592 15.41 36.88 0.61
CA PRO A 592 16.56 37.05 -0.28
C PRO A 592 17.71 36.10 0.07
N ASN A 593 18.24 35.38 -0.91
CA ASN A 593 19.29 34.36 -0.71
C ASN A 593 18.90 33.22 0.24
N GLY A 594 17.60 32.95 0.38
CA GLY A 594 17.07 31.85 1.18
C GLY A 594 17.48 30.48 0.63
N VAL A 595 17.91 29.57 1.49
CA VAL A 595 18.18 28.17 1.14
C VAL A 595 17.05 27.28 1.65
N CYS A 596 16.95 26.07 1.13
CA CYS A 596 15.85 25.16 1.44
C CYS A 596 16.10 24.32 2.70
N TYR A 597 15.09 24.30 3.55
CA TYR A 597 14.94 23.36 4.65
C TYR A 597 13.64 22.59 4.45
N SER A 598 13.64 21.29 4.73
CA SER A 598 12.47 20.41 4.52
C SER A 598 12.08 19.69 5.80
N GLY A 599 10.79 19.36 5.94
CA GLY A 599 10.31 18.37 6.90
C GLY A 599 9.84 18.91 8.26
N GLY A 600 10.24 20.13 8.63
CA GLY A 600 9.92 20.70 9.94
C GLY A 600 10.73 20.11 11.10
N TYR A 601 10.55 20.67 12.29
CA TYR A 601 11.19 20.25 13.54
C TYR A 601 10.19 19.91 14.64
N TRP A 602 10.72 19.54 15.82
CA TRP A 602 9.95 19.13 17.00
C TRP A 602 8.93 20.15 17.54
N GLY A 603 8.81 21.36 17.00
CA GLY A 603 7.88 22.37 17.47
C GLY A 603 6.83 22.81 16.45
N ASP A 604 6.82 22.24 15.24
CA ASP A 604 5.99 22.73 14.13
C ASP A 604 4.54 22.20 14.15
N GLY A 605 4.26 21.15 14.91
CA GLY A 605 2.92 20.57 15.02
C GLY A 605 2.34 20.16 13.66
N SER A 606 1.12 20.59 13.36
CA SER A 606 0.41 20.24 12.11
C SER A 606 1.03 20.87 10.86
N THR A 607 1.89 21.89 10.99
CA THR A 607 2.51 22.53 9.82
C THR A 607 3.61 21.66 9.19
N ALA A 608 4.15 20.70 9.96
CA ALA A 608 5.21 19.79 9.53
C ALA A 608 4.72 18.68 8.62
N GLY A 609 5.64 18.13 7.84
CA GLY A 609 5.36 16.99 6.97
C GLY A 609 6.38 16.91 5.84
N VAL A 610 6.22 15.91 4.98
CA VAL A 610 7.19 15.62 3.92
C VAL A 610 7.24 16.74 2.86
N PHE A 611 6.13 17.43 2.62
CA PHE A 611 6.01 18.52 1.65
C PHE A 611 6.32 19.90 2.23
N LEU A 612 6.46 20.02 3.56
CA LEU A 612 6.89 21.26 4.20
C LEU A 612 8.29 21.67 3.71
N VAL A 613 8.38 22.89 3.18
CA VAL A 613 9.64 23.55 2.82
C VAL A 613 9.73 24.98 3.37
N ASP A 614 10.94 25.39 3.76
CA ASP A 614 11.26 26.74 4.23
C ASP A 614 12.41 27.35 3.42
N PHE A 615 12.19 28.55 2.89
CA PHE A 615 13.16 29.42 2.21
C PHE A 615 13.37 30.75 2.94
N GLY A 616 12.91 30.86 4.17
CA GLY A 616 12.97 32.06 5.02
C GLY A 616 14.34 32.34 5.60
N SER A 617 15.23 31.35 5.61
CA SER A 617 16.56 31.43 6.23
C SER A 617 17.70 31.36 5.19
N THR A 618 18.77 32.12 5.43
CA THR A 618 19.97 32.13 4.57
C THR A 618 20.93 31.00 4.93
N ALA A 619 21.89 30.72 4.05
CA ALA A 619 22.88 29.64 4.21
C ALA A 619 23.72 29.71 5.50
N SER A 620 23.83 30.88 6.14
CA SER A 620 24.56 31.08 7.40
C SER A 620 23.73 30.76 8.65
N ASN A 621 22.44 30.47 8.51
CA ASN A 621 21.59 30.13 9.64
C ASN A 621 22.01 28.78 10.24
N LEU A 622 22.17 28.76 11.56
CA LEU A 622 22.52 27.57 12.33
C LEU A 622 21.67 27.56 13.61
N SER A 623 21.04 26.42 13.89
CA SER A 623 20.13 26.27 15.02
C SER A 623 20.13 24.83 15.51
N ALA A 624 19.75 24.64 16.77
CA ALA A 624 19.66 23.33 17.40
C ALA A 624 18.58 22.43 16.75
N ASN A 625 17.67 23.01 15.97
CA ASN A 625 16.60 22.29 15.26
C ASN A 625 16.87 22.12 13.76
N ILE A 626 18.10 22.40 13.29
CA ILE A 626 18.47 22.30 11.88
C ILE A 626 19.60 21.29 11.72
N GLY A 627 19.34 20.25 10.92
CA GLY A 627 20.29 19.24 10.51
C GLY A 627 20.29 19.01 8.99
N CYS A 628 20.67 17.82 8.56
CA CYS A 628 20.69 17.42 7.16
C CYS A 628 20.53 15.89 7.00
N ARG A 629 20.51 15.42 5.75
CA ARG A 629 20.62 14.00 5.40
C ARG A 629 21.83 13.75 4.54
N LEU A 630 22.45 12.60 4.73
CA LEU A 630 23.54 12.12 3.89
C LEU A 630 22.96 11.47 2.62
N ALA A 631 23.55 11.73 1.47
CA ALA A 631 23.24 11.07 0.20
C ALA A 631 24.53 10.64 -0.51
N LYS A 632 24.41 9.77 -1.51
CA LYS A 632 25.52 9.34 -2.37
C LYS A 632 25.06 9.01 -3.79
N VAL A 633 25.81 9.49 -4.78
CA VAL A 633 25.62 9.26 -6.22
C VAL A 633 26.86 8.77 -6.93
#